data_AF-A0A8T4NZF9-F1
#
_entry.id   AF-A0A8T4NZF9-F1
#
_cell.length_a   1.000
_cell.length_b   1.000
_cell.length_c   1.000
_cell.angle_alpha   90.00
_cell.angle_beta   90.00
_cell.angle_gamma   90.00
#
_symmetry.space_group_name_H-M   'P 1'
#
loop_
_entity.id
_entity.type
_entity.pdbx_description
1 polymer ?
#
loop_
_entity_poly.entity_id
_entity_poly.type
_entity_poly.pdbx_seq_one_letter_code
_entity_poly.pdbx_strand_id
1 'polypeptide(L)'
;MVSKIKQHSTGMGYIGGSQKYPVYDTFEPAFVGFKKDKARGLESKIKSGYKVEDLQDANNMGFLGYKITNTSTGEIYTFSPNSRLTLETRYLEKNEKKEVVENVLDLMTRVAVNIASADLKYNKKVNIEPTARQFLEVMLNREFLPNTPTLCNAGRELQQLSACFVLPIDDYIATDDIGEDPEKQGNGIYDANRYMAMIHKSGGGTGFNFSRLRPKSDNICTTFGSSSGPIPFIKSLDSSTDAINQGGFRRGANMGILEYWHPDIFEFIHEKTKGTLQNFNLSIGIDSTFMKAVETNGYFSLINPKNQATMPLEERIYKAHSLFKQKKFDGELTEQQERERTEYERILKEMAPSLVLSEDSNLVINYYNNQVVGKIGKNNEVLIEAKALFMYIAECAHATGCPGLIFLDRMNKDNPTPHISKIESTNPCVIGSTLVATSKGLERIDSLIGKEIEILTNIELSSSNGIIQRSLIIRKIKGAFKTGTKQTYKLITESGYEVIATSNHKILASNGWKQLKDIKIADKVIIQSEKSLFNQNVTLPFSDKKWTKGLGIMLGWLIGDGWFINKGKNCRAGFIFGSNTIKYLKIIKKTFNEIYGKDIKEIKL
;
A
#
# COMPACT_ATOMS: atom_id res chain seq x y z
N MET A 1 44.01 37.24 -22.31
CA MET A 1 43.29 36.35 -21.38
C MET A 1 41.92 36.04 -21.97
N VAL A 2 41.83 34.92 -22.67
CA VAL A 2 40.56 34.29 -23.06
C VAL A 2 40.84 32.80 -22.96
N SER A 3 40.03 32.05 -22.23
CA SER A 3 39.82 30.65 -22.59
C SER A 3 38.39 30.22 -22.26
N LYS A 4 37.87 29.49 -23.24
CA LYS A 4 36.52 29.04 -23.46
C LYS A 4 36.62 27.51 -23.61
N ILE A 5 35.53 26.83 -23.27
CA ILE A 5 35.07 25.53 -23.81
C ILE A 5 35.60 24.24 -23.16
N LYS A 6 34.60 23.41 -22.76
CA LYS A 6 34.65 21.98 -22.41
C LYS A 6 35.03 21.11 -23.61
N GLN A 7 35.69 19.97 -23.37
CA GLN A 7 35.35 18.71 -24.05
C GLN A 7 35.79 17.48 -23.23
N HIS A 8 34.95 16.45 -23.24
CA HIS A 8 35.17 15.12 -22.65
C HIS A 8 36.28 14.34 -23.39
N SER A 9 36.89 13.37 -22.70
CA SER A 9 37.43 12.17 -23.35
C SER A 9 37.20 10.92 -22.50
N THR A 10 36.62 9.92 -23.15
CA THR A 10 36.53 8.51 -22.76
C THR A 10 37.89 7.84 -22.92
N GLY A 11 38.31 7.01 -21.96
CA GLY A 11 39.53 6.20 -22.08
C GLY A 11 39.26 4.74 -21.73
N MET A 12 39.07 3.89 -22.74
CA MET A 12 39.35 2.45 -22.63
C MET A 12 40.86 2.25 -22.67
N GLY A 13 41.40 1.48 -21.71
CA GLY A 13 42.79 1.01 -21.71
C GLY A 13 42.83 -0.49 -21.44
N TYR A 14 43.46 -1.24 -22.35
CA TYR A 14 43.69 -2.68 -22.26
C TYR A 14 45.15 -2.92 -21.88
N ILE A 15 45.43 -3.71 -20.83
CA ILE A 15 46.72 -4.36 -20.61
C ILE A 15 46.45 -5.78 -20.11
N GLY A 16 47.03 -6.77 -20.81
CA GLY A 16 46.82 -8.19 -20.56
C GLY A 16 47.73 -8.77 -19.47
N GLY A 17 47.37 -9.98 -19.04
CA GLY A 17 48.29 -10.91 -18.38
C GLY A 17 47.93 -11.31 -16.95
N SER A 18 47.37 -12.51 -16.83
CA SER A 18 47.30 -13.40 -15.65
C SER A 18 46.31 -13.08 -14.53
N GLN A 19 45.59 -14.14 -14.15
CA GLN A 19 44.57 -14.21 -13.11
C GLN A 19 45.04 -13.65 -11.76
N LYS A 20 44.25 -12.72 -11.20
CA LYS A 20 43.73 -12.77 -9.81
C LYS A 20 42.67 -11.67 -9.67
N TYR A 21 41.57 -12.04 -9.02
CA TYR A 21 40.40 -11.22 -8.72
C TYR A 21 40.76 -9.78 -8.32
N PRO A 22 40.16 -8.73 -8.93
CA PRO A 22 40.30 -7.38 -8.40
C PRO A 22 39.58 -7.27 -7.06
N VAL A 23 40.36 -7.05 -6.01
CA VAL A 23 39.89 -6.36 -4.80
C VAL A 23 39.69 -4.91 -5.21
N TYR A 24 38.44 -4.46 -5.25
CA TYR A 24 38.15 -3.05 -5.54
C TYR A 24 38.63 -2.17 -4.38
N ASP A 25 39.77 -1.53 -4.59
CA ASP A 25 40.22 -0.35 -3.86
C ASP A 25 39.64 0.89 -4.55
N THR A 26 38.67 1.50 -3.88
CA THR A 26 38.31 2.93 -3.83
C THR A 26 36.80 3.10 -3.66
N PHE A 27 36.44 4.06 -2.80
CA PHE A 27 35.12 4.40 -2.23
C PHE A 27 34.81 3.74 -0.87
N GLU A 28 34.71 4.58 0.18
CA GLU A 28 34.32 4.22 1.55
C GLU A 28 32.79 4.22 1.72
N PRO A 29 32.17 3.05 1.94
CA PRO A 29 30.83 3.02 2.53
C PRO A 29 30.82 2.62 4.01
N ALA A 30 30.53 3.64 4.83
CA ALA A 30 29.60 3.68 5.97
C ALA A 30 29.31 2.40 6.78
N PHE A 31 30.34 1.85 7.40
CA PHE A 31 30.18 1.36 8.77
C PHE A 31 30.49 2.53 9.72
N VAL A 32 29.69 2.72 10.77
CA VAL A 32 29.94 3.88 11.62
C VAL A 32 31.14 3.64 12.52
N GLY A 33 32.29 4.17 12.14
CA GLY A 33 33.53 4.05 12.91
C GLY A 33 34.15 2.65 12.89
N PHE A 34 33.69 1.74 12.04
CA PHE A 34 34.20 0.37 11.95
C PHE A 34 34.81 0.11 10.57
N LYS A 35 36.13 -0.10 10.48
CA LYS A 35 36.79 -0.30 9.18
C LYS A 35 36.23 -1.53 8.45
N LYS A 36 36.03 -1.42 7.13
CA LYS A 36 35.46 -2.50 6.27
C LYS A 36 36.18 -3.84 6.46
N ASP A 37 37.50 -3.84 6.57
CA ASP A 37 38.28 -5.07 6.79
C ASP A 37 38.02 -5.71 8.15
N LYS A 38 37.83 -4.89 9.18
CA LYS A 38 37.45 -5.37 10.52
C LYS A 38 36.03 -5.95 10.51
N ALA A 39 35.11 -5.34 9.76
CA ALA A 39 33.76 -5.88 9.59
C ALA A 39 33.76 -7.24 8.89
N ARG A 40 34.45 -7.36 7.75
CA ARG A 40 34.61 -8.62 7.03
C ARG A 40 35.30 -9.71 7.86
N GLY A 41 36.29 -9.32 8.66
CA GLY A 41 36.94 -10.22 9.62
C GLY A 41 35.97 -10.74 10.67
N LEU A 42 35.13 -9.85 11.23
CA LEU A 42 34.10 -10.23 12.21
C LEU A 42 33.00 -11.09 11.58
N GLU A 43 32.50 -10.72 10.40
CA GLU A 43 31.53 -11.52 9.64
C GLU A 43 32.08 -12.93 9.39
N SER A 44 33.34 -13.05 8.95
CA SER A 44 33.98 -14.36 8.72
C SER A 44 34.08 -15.18 10.00
N LYS A 45 34.44 -14.55 11.12
CA LYS A 45 34.49 -15.18 12.45
C LYS A 45 33.12 -15.63 12.95
N ILE A 46 32.06 -14.88 12.67
CA ILE A 46 30.70 -15.27 13.06
C ILE A 46 30.24 -16.45 12.20
N LYS A 47 30.42 -16.34 10.87
CA LYS A 47 29.99 -17.36 9.89
C LYS A 47 30.70 -18.70 10.04
N SER A 48 31.95 -18.74 10.51
CA SER A 48 32.65 -20.01 10.73
C SER A 48 31.96 -20.92 11.76
N GLY A 49 31.09 -20.36 12.60
CA GLY A 49 30.21 -21.11 13.50
C GLY A 49 28.95 -21.70 12.83
N TYR A 50 28.81 -21.58 11.51
CA TYR A 50 27.63 -22.04 10.77
C TYR A 50 28.02 -22.78 9.49
N LYS A 51 27.19 -23.75 9.11
CA LYS A 51 27.27 -24.46 7.83
C LYS A 51 26.03 -24.14 7.01
N VAL A 52 26.22 -23.70 5.76
CA VAL A 52 25.11 -23.48 4.80
C VAL A 52 25.09 -24.62 3.78
N GLU A 53 23.93 -25.20 3.56
CA GLU A 53 23.70 -26.32 2.65
C GLU A 53 22.41 -26.10 1.84
N ASP A 54 22.32 -26.77 0.70
CA ASP A 54 21.08 -26.84 -0.05
C ASP A 54 20.07 -27.73 0.68
N LEU A 55 18.85 -27.22 0.82
CA LEU A 55 17.73 -27.99 1.35
C LEU A 55 16.94 -28.57 0.18
N GLN A 56 17.04 -29.87 -0.06
CA GLN A 56 16.13 -30.55 -0.97
C GLN A 56 14.76 -30.69 -0.31
N ASP A 57 13.74 -30.11 -0.94
CA ASP A 57 12.35 -30.34 -0.55
C ASP A 57 11.87 -31.60 -1.27
N ALA A 58 11.65 -32.68 -0.51
CA ALA A 58 11.22 -33.98 -1.06
C ALA A 58 9.90 -33.89 -1.84
N ASN A 59 9.13 -32.81 -1.68
CA ASN A 59 7.86 -32.58 -2.35
C ASN A 59 7.94 -31.58 -3.52
N ASN A 60 9.11 -30.98 -3.80
CA ASN A 60 9.26 -29.93 -4.81
C ASN A 60 10.25 -30.36 -5.90
N MET A 61 9.78 -30.39 -7.14
CA MET A 61 10.45 -30.91 -8.34
C MET A 61 11.75 -30.15 -8.71
N GLY A 62 12.81 -30.27 -7.91
CA GLY A 62 14.16 -29.78 -8.24
C GLY A 62 14.51 -28.36 -7.79
N PHE A 63 13.65 -27.67 -7.01
CA PHE A 63 13.99 -26.36 -6.44
C PHE A 63 14.59 -26.51 -5.04
N LEU A 64 15.71 -25.83 -4.79
CA LEU A 64 16.47 -25.93 -3.55
C LEU A 64 16.11 -24.79 -2.58
N GLY A 65 15.95 -25.11 -1.30
CA GLY A 65 15.93 -24.13 -0.21
C GLY A 65 17.33 -23.87 0.35
N TYR A 66 17.41 -23.18 1.50
CA TYR A 66 18.62 -23.13 2.31
C TYR A 66 18.43 -23.88 3.62
N LYS A 67 19.48 -24.59 4.06
CA LYS A 67 19.63 -25.13 5.40
C LYS A 67 20.89 -24.53 6.03
N ILE A 68 20.74 -23.93 7.20
CA ILE A 68 21.85 -23.35 7.97
C ILE A 68 21.94 -24.12 9.27
N THR A 69 23.11 -24.63 9.62
CA THR A 69 23.33 -25.37 10.87
C THR A 69 24.35 -24.63 11.72
N ASN A 70 24.01 -24.27 12.95
CA ASN A 70 24.98 -23.78 13.93
C ASN A 70 25.86 -24.96 14.37
N THR A 71 27.17 -24.87 14.14
CA THR A 71 28.11 -25.98 14.39
C THR A 71 28.40 -26.21 15.86
N SER A 72 28.13 -25.22 16.72
CA SER A 72 28.37 -25.32 18.16
C SER A 72 27.14 -25.84 18.92
N THR A 73 25.94 -25.38 18.53
CA THR A 73 24.68 -25.77 19.22
C THR A 73 23.95 -26.90 18.52
N GLY A 74 24.23 -27.16 17.24
CA GLY A 74 23.49 -28.12 16.41
C GLY A 74 22.13 -27.59 15.91
N GLU A 75 21.78 -26.34 16.20
CA GLU A 75 20.52 -25.74 15.75
C GLU A 75 20.46 -25.61 14.23
N ILE A 76 19.27 -25.84 13.66
CA ILE A 76 19.03 -25.84 12.22
C ILE A 76 17.98 -24.79 11.86
N TYR A 77 18.33 -23.91 10.93
CA TYR A 77 17.44 -22.92 10.35
C TYR A 77 17.19 -23.24 8.87
N THR A 78 15.93 -23.29 8.46
CA THR A 78 15.54 -23.62 7.08
C THR A 78 14.83 -22.47 6.39
N PHE A 79 15.08 -22.31 5.09
CA PHE A 79 14.42 -21.35 4.20
C PHE A 79 13.86 -22.12 3.00
N SER A 80 12.58 -21.91 2.68
CA SER A 80 11.92 -22.59 1.58
C SER A 80 12.54 -22.23 0.22
N PRO A 81 12.35 -23.06 -0.83
CA PRO A 81 12.79 -22.72 -2.18
C PRO A 81 12.28 -21.35 -2.66
N ASN A 82 11.06 -20.98 -2.27
CA ASN A 82 10.50 -19.67 -2.57
C ASN A 82 11.15 -18.51 -1.81
N SER A 83 11.57 -18.76 -0.57
CA SER A 83 12.36 -17.79 0.18
C SER A 83 13.71 -17.58 -0.52
N ARG A 84 14.36 -18.67 -0.95
CA ARG A 84 15.59 -18.62 -1.74
C ARG A 84 15.38 -17.85 -3.04
N LEU A 85 14.35 -18.16 -3.82
CA LEU A 85 14.02 -17.44 -5.05
C LEU A 85 13.84 -15.94 -4.80
N THR A 86 13.12 -15.57 -3.76
CA THR A 86 12.90 -14.16 -3.39
C THR A 86 14.22 -13.47 -3.01
N LEU A 87 15.03 -14.15 -2.20
CA LEU A 87 16.32 -13.66 -1.75
C LEU A 87 17.29 -13.48 -2.94
N GLU A 88 17.47 -14.50 -3.77
CA GLU A 88 18.32 -14.48 -4.97
C GLU A 88 17.84 -13.47 -6.01
N THR A 89 16.52 -13.29 -6.15
CA THR A 89 15.98 -12.34 -7.13
C THR A 89 16.19 -10.89 -6.67
N ARG A 90 15.97 -10.58 -5.39
CA ARG A 90 15.79 -9.19 -4.92
C ARG A 90 16.73 -8.70 -3.81
N TYR A 91 17.29 -9.59 -2.99
CA TYR A 91 17.99 -9.19 -1.77
C TYR A 91 19.49 -9.48 -1.80
N LEU A 92 19.87 -10.68 -2.24
CA LEU A 92 21.25 -11.15 -2.23
C LEU A 92 22.09 -10.34 -3.22
N GLU A 93 23.34 -10.12 -2.84
CA GLU A 93 24.30 -9.35 -3.64
C GLU A 93 24.60 -10.05 -4.95
N LYS A 94 24.73 -9.26 -6.00
CA LYS A 94 25.04 -9.73 -7.34
C LYS A 94 26.29 -9.05 -7.86
N ASN A 95 27.13 -9.80 -8.55
CA ASN A 95 28.29 -9.23 -9.24
C ASN A 95 27.88 -8.49 -10.52
N GLU A 96 28.86 -7.93 -11.24
CA GLU A 96 28.67 -7.21 -12.51
C GLU A 96 28.00 -8.07 -13.60
N LYS A 97 28.11 -9.40 -13.51
CA LYS A 97 27.45 -10.36 -14.41
C LYS A 97 26.03 -10.75 -13.98
N LYS A 98 25.51 -10.12 -12.91
CA LYS A 98 24.21 -10.41 -12.27
C LYS A 98 24.13 -11.80 -11.61
N GLU A 99 25.26 -12.42 -11.34
CA GLU A 99 25.32 -13.71 -10.61
C GLU A 99 25.28 -13.45 -9.11
N VAL A 100 24.52 -14.26 -8.38
CA VAL A 100 24.40 -14.13 -6.92
C VAL A 100 25.71 -14.55 -6.26
N VAL A 101 26.28 -13.66 -5.45
CA VAL A 101 27.57 -13.86 -4.74
C VAL A 101 27.43 -13.89 -3.21
N GLU A 102 26.21 -13.79 -2.73
CA GLU A 102 25.87 -13.76 -1.31
C GLU A 102 24.82 -14.83 -1.03
N ASN A 103 24.92 -15.59 0.05
CA ASN A 103 23.83 -16.45 0.52
C ASN A 103 23.06 -15.81 1.70
N VAL A 104 22.00 -16.48 2.16
CA VAL A 104 21.16 -15.96 3.25
C VAL A 104 21.92 -15.73 4.56
N LEU A 105 22.91 -16.56 4.90
CA LEU A 105 23.73 -16.38 6.10
C LEU A 105 24.65 -15.17 5.94
N ASP A 106 25.24 -14.99 4.75
CA ASP A 106 26.06 -13.81 4.45
C ASP A 106 25.25 -12.53 4.61
N LEU A 107 24.05 -12.48 4.01
CA LEU A 107 23.15 -11.33 4.11
C LEU A 107 22.78 -11.01 5.56
N MET A 108 22.33 -12.01 6.33
CA MET A 108 21.92 -11.78 7.72
C MET A 108 23.10 -11.40 8.60
N THR A 109 24.29 -11.99 8.37
CA THR A 109 25.49 -11.64 9.14
C THR A 109 25.97 -10.23 8.84
N ARG A 110 26.00 -9.84 7.55
CA ARG A 110 26.32 -8.47 7.12
C ARG A 110 25.41 -7.45 7.79
N VAL A 111 24.09 -7.70 7.74
CA VAL A 111 23.09 -6.84 8.39
C VAL A 111 23.35 -6.77 9.90
N ALA A 112 23.53 -7.90 10.56
CA ALA A 112 23.76 -7.97 12.00
C ALA A 112 25.02 -7.19 12.45
N VAL A 113 26.14 -7.40 11.77
CA VAL A 113 27.41 -6.71 12.06
C VAL A 113 27.30 -5.22 11.78
N ASN A 114 26.66 -4.83 10.68
CA ASN A 114 26.49 -3.42 10.34
C ASN A 114 25.62 -2.70 11.39
N ILE A 115 24.49 -3.27 11.80
CA ILE A 115 23.63 -2.68 12.82
C ILE A 115 24.34 -2.63 14.19
N ALA A 116 25.01 -3.71 14.60
CA ALA A 116 25.77 -3.75 15.85
C ALA A 116 26.93 -2.75 15.88
N SER A 117 27.50 -2.38 14.72
CA SER A 117 28.57 -1.37 14.65
C SER A 117 28.15 0.01 15.15
N ALA A 118 26.84 0.29 15.24
CA ALA A 118 26.33 1.53 15.81
C ALA A 118 26.77 1.76 17.26
N ASP A 119 27.01 0.69 18.04
CA ASP A 119 27.48 0.78 19.42
C ASP A 119 28.85 1.48 19.53
N LEU A 120 29.67 1.41 18.48
CA LEU A 120 30.98 2.08 18.42
C LEU A 120 30.87 3.60 18.37
N LYS A 121 29.70 4.17 18.03
CA LYS A 121 29.42 5.61 18.19
C LYS A 121 29.48 6.04 19.65
N TYR A 122 28.95 5.21 20.54
CA TYR A 122 28.84 5.51 21.96
C TYR A 122 30.08 5.08 22.73
N ASN A 123 30.69 3.96 22.34
CA ASN A 123 31.93 3.48 22.93
C ASN A 123 32.82 2.82 21.87
N LYS A 124 33.87 3.53 21.43
CA LYS A 124 34.82 3.05 20.40
C LYS A 124 35.55 1.74 20.75
N LYS A 125 35.56 1.33 22.02
CA LYS A 125 36.23 0.11 22.50
C LYS A 125 35.26 -1.05 22.79
N VAL A 126 33.95 -0.85 22.62
CA VAL A 126 32.95 -1.89 22.90
C VAL A 126 33.15 -3.08 21.96
N ASN A 127 33.01 -4.29 22.52
CA ASN A 127 32.97 -5.49 21.71
C ASN A 127 31.55 -5.67 21.14
N ILE A 128 31.41 -5.48 19.83
CA ILE A 128 30.11 -5.59 19.13
C ILE A 128 29.75 -7.03 18.74
N GLU A 129 30.67 -7.99 18.88
CA GLU A 129 30.43 -9.39 18.47
C GLU A 129 29.23 -10.04 19.18
N PRO A 130 29.05 -9.91 20.51
CA PRO A 130 27.90 -10.48 21.19
C PRO A 130 26.58 -9.94 20.65
N THR A 131 26.48 -8.62 20.46
CA THR A 131 25.30 -7.95 19.89
C THR A 131 25.03 -8.42 18.46
N ALA A 132 26.07 -8.50 17.62
CA ALA A 132 25.93 -8.98 16.24
C ALA A 132 25.45 -10.44 16.19
N ARG A 133 25.94 -11.31 17.08
CA ARG A 133 25.47 -12.71 17.16
C ARG A 133 24.00 -12.79 17.56
N GLN A 134 23.56 -11.98 18.53
CA GLN A 134 22.14 -11.90 18.93
C GLN A 134 21.27 -11.42 17.77
N PHE A 135 21.67 -10.38 17.04
CA PHE A 135 20.93 -9.91 15.87
C PHE A 135 20.85 -10.96 14.75
N LEU A 136 21.94 -11.69 14.51
CA LEU A 136 21.94 -12.79 13.55
C LEU A 136 20.95 -13.89 13.97
N GLU A 137 20.98 -14.29 15.24
CA GLU A 137 20.14 -15.36 15.78
C GLU A 137 18.64 -15.03 15.67
N VAL A 138 18.21 -13.83 16.09
CA VAL A 138 16.80 -13.41 15.96
C VAL A 138 16.33 -13.32 14.50
N MET A 139 17.24 -12.99 13.56
CA MET A 139 16.95 -12.98 12.13
C MET A 139 16.85 -14.40 11.55
N LEU A 140 17.75 -15.30 11.93
CA LEU A 140 17.72 -16.71 11.53
C LEU A 140 16.46 -17.42 12.06
N ASN A 141 16.07 -17.13 13.30
CA ASN A 141 14.83 -17.60 13.92
C ASN A 141 13.57 -16.93 13.34
N ARG A 142 13.73 -15.82 12.61
CA ARG A 142 12.64 -14.97 12.09
C ARG A 142 11.75 -14.41 13.19
N GLU A 143 12.27 -14.25 14.39
CA GLU A 143 11.65 -13.49 15.48
C GLU A 143 11.61 -12.01 15.12
N PHE A 144 12.62 -11.56 14.38
CA PHE A 144 12.73 -10.22 13.85
C PHE A 144 13.31 -10.24 12.44
N LEU A 145 12.71 -9.48 11.53
CA LEU A 145 13.30 -9.15 10.24
C LEU A 145 13.23 -7.63 10.06
N PRO A 146 14.37 -6.97 9.79
CA PRO A 146 14.34 -5.55 9.51
C PRO A 146 13.66 -5.28 8.16
N ASN A 147 13.33 -4.02 7.91
CA ASN A 147 12.67 -3.64 6.66
C ASN A 147 13.53 -4.00 5.43
N THR A 148 12.90 -4.03 4.25
CA THR A 148 13.59 -4.37 2.99
C THR A 148 14.84 -3.52 2.73
N PRO A 149 14.82 -2.18 2.86
CA PRO A 149 16.03 -1.36 2.66
C PRO A 149 17.18 -1.73 3.59
N THR A 150 16.91 -2.07 4.84
CA THR A 150 17.95 -2.53 5.77
C THR A 150 18.58 -3.84 5.28
N LEU A 151 17.77 -4.83 4.89
CA LEU A 151 18.28 -6.10 4.35
C LEU A 151 19.13 -5.91 3.09
N CYS A 152 18.69 -5.03 2.19
CA CYS A 152 19.35 -4.75 0.92
C CYS A 152 20.59 -3.86 1.04
N ASN A 153 20.63 -2.92 1.99
CA ASN A 153 21.62 -1.83 2.00
C ASN A 153 22.60 -1.85 3.20
N ALA A 154 22.26 -2.51 4.32
CA ALA A 154 23.15 -2.54 5.49
C ALA A 154 24.51 -3.17 5.13
N GLY A 155 25.61 -2.50 5.41
CA GLY A 155 26.94 -2.99 5.02
C GLY A 155 27.28 -2.89 3.53
N ARG A 156 26.40 -2.31 2.68
CA ARG A 156 26.67 -2.01 1.26
C ARG A 156 26.93 -0.51 1.06
N GLU A 157 27.03 -0.06 -0.19
CA GLU A 157 27.38 1.33 -0.51
C GLU A 157 26.30 2.35 -0.12
N LEU A 158 25.04 2.06 -0.47
CA LEU A 158 23.95 3.02 -0.34
C LEU A 158 23.53 3.31 1.11
N GLN A 159 23.65 2.34 2.02
CA GLN A 159 23.35 2.43 3.48
C GLN A 159 22.02 3.12 3.87
N GLN A 160 21.06 3.19 2.95
CA GLN A 160 19.73 3.67 3.27
C GLN A 160 18.96 2.55 3.97
N LEU A 161 18.95 2.58 5.29
CA LEU A 161 18.29 1.57 6.12
C LEU A 161 16.82 1.89 6.35
N SER A 162 16.42 3.16 6.16
CA SER A 162 15.04 3.61 6.32
C SER A 162 14.26 3.54 5.01
N ALA A 163 12.99 3.15 5.10
CA ALA A 163 12.16 2.88 3.92
C ALA A 163 11.20 3.99 3.53
N CYS A 164 10.82 4.85 4.48
CA CYS A 164 9.73 5.80 4.33
C CYS A 164 10.16 7.16 4.87
N PHE A 165 9.94 8.19 4.07
CA PHE A 165 10.35 9.57 4.34
C PHE A 165 9.17 10.49 4.08
N VAL A 166 9.13 11.62 4.78
CA VAL A 166 8.20 12.71 4.51
C VAL A 166 9.06 13.93 4.16
N LEU A 167 8.75 14.57 3.04
CA LEU A 167 9.47 15.76 2.58
C LEU A 167 8.51 16.97 2.63
N PRO A 168 8.91 18.07 3.29
CA PRO A 168 8.16 19.31 3.23
C PRO A 168 8.21 19.89 1.81
N ILE A 169 7.14 20.58 1.42
CA ILE A 169 7.07 21.34 0.18
C ILE A 169 6.48 22.72 0.52
N ASP A 170 7.32 23.74 0.42
CA ASP A 170 6.97 25.13 0.60
C ASP A 170 6.73 25.83 -0.74
N ASP A 171 6.06 26.99 -0.69
CA ASP A 171 5.52 27.70 -1.86
C ASP A 171 6.57 28.57 -2.59
N TYR A 172 7.67 27.95 -3.03
CA TYR A 172 8.72 28.51 -3.90
C TYR A 172 9.43 27.40 -4.71
N ILE A 173 10.14 27.75 -5.80
CA ILE A 173 10.67 26.73 -6.73
C ILE A 173 11.86 26.00 -6.13
N ALA A 174 12.87 26.72 -5.64
CA ALA A 174 14.08 26.13 -5.08
C ALA A 174 14.69 27.03 -4.00
N THR A 175 15.58 26.48 -3.17
CA THR A 175 16.31 27.22 -2.14
C THR A 175 17.04 28.45 -2.71
N ASP A 176 17.44 28.41 -3.98
CA ASP A 176 18.07 29.55 -4.66
C ASP A 176 17.12 30.75 -4.84
N ASP A 177 15.80 30.55 -4.74
CA ASP A 177 14.78 31.62 -4.85
C ASP A 177 14.52 32.36 -3.53
N ILE A 178 14.99 31.80 -2.40
CA ILE A 178 14.83 32.39 -1.07
C ILE A 178 16.17 33.00 -0.63
N GLY A 179 16.11 34.08 0.15
CA GLY A 179 17.32 34.65 0.77
C GLY A 179 17.96 33.71 1.80
N GLU A 180 18.78 34.26 2.69
CA GLU A 180 19.41 33.50 3.78
C GLU A 180 18.42 33.13 4.92
N ASP A 181 17.21 32.67 4.60
CA ASP A 181 16.23 32.16 5.59
C ASP A 181 16.53 30.66 5.86
N PRO A 182 17.24 30.32 6.96
CA PRO A 182 17.69 28.97 7.21
C PRO A 182 16.54 27.98 7.47
N GLU A 183 15.37 28.45 7.89
CA GLU A 183 14.22 27.57 8.19
C GLU A 183 13.54 27.05 6.92
N LYS A 184 13.73 27.74 5.80
CA LYS A 184 13.17 27.37 4.50
C LYS A 184 14.21 26.74 3.58
N GLN A 185 15.47 26.61 3.97
CA GLN A 185 16.45 25.97 3.09
C GLN A 185 16.11 24.49 2.89
N GLY A 186 15.96 24.07 1.63
CA GLY A 186 15.68 22.70 1.23
C GLY A 186 14.22 22.29 1.13
N ASN A 187 13.26 23.19 1.38
CA ASN A 187 11.83 22.84 1.28
C ASN A 187 11.19 23.26 -0.05
N GLY A 188 11.96 23.77 -1.01
CA GLY A 188 11.42 24.20 -2.30
C GLY A 188 10.87 23.02 -3.10
N ILE A 189 10.01 23.31 -4.07
CA ILE A 189 9.37 22.27 -4.91
C ILE A 189 10.41 21.37 -5.59
N TYR A 190 11.47 21.97 -6.14
CA TYR A 190 12.55 21.22 -6.82
C TYR A 190 13.62 20.69 -5.86
N ASP A 191 13.73 21.23 -4.64
CA ASP A 191 14.53 20.62 -3.58
C ASP A 191 13.88 19.31 -3.14
N ALA A 192 12.57 19.30 -2.93
CA ALA A 192 11.80 18.10 -2.63
C ALA A 192 11.90 17.06 -3.75
N ASN A 193 11.85 17.49 -5.03
CA ASN A 193 12.07 16.58 -6.16
C ASN A 193 13.50 15.99 -6.15
N ARG A 194 14.52 16.81 -5.90
CA ARG A 194 15.91 16.36 -5.76
C ARG A 194 16.07 15.35 -4.62
N TYR A 195 15.50 15.61 -3.44
CA TYR A 195 15.58 14.70 -2.29
C TYR A 195 14.80 13.43 -2.53
N MET A 196 13.59 13.52 -3.11
CA MET A 196 12.82 12.36 -3.55
C MET A 196 13.66 11.48 -4.47
N ALA A 197 14.36 12.07 -5.43
CA ALA A 197 15.17 11.32 -6.37
C ALA A 197 16.29 10.54 -5.68
N MET A 198 16.97 11.16 -4.71
CA MET A 198 18.01 10.52 -3.90
C MET A 198 17.45 9.41 -3.00
N ILE A 199 16.27 9.63 -2.42
CA ILE A 199 15.58 8.66 -1.57
C ILE A 199 15.14 7.45 -2.40
N HIS A 200 14.55 7.67 -3.59
CA HIS A 200 14.11 6.58 -4.47
C HIS A 200 15.27 5.80 -5.07
N LYS A 201 16.39 6.46 -5.40
CA LYS A 201 17.63 5.79 -5.86
C LYS A 201 18.06 4.68 -4.90
N SER A 202 17.86 4.90 -3.60
CA SER A 202 18.25 3.96 -2.54
C SER A 202 17.11 3.03 -2.10
N GLY A 203 16.00 3.02 -2.83
CA GLY A 203 14.83 2.23 -2.49
C GLY A 203 14.12 2.76 -1.26
N GLY A 204 13.95 4.08 -1.15
CA GLY A 204 13.06 4.76 -0.22
C GLY A 204 11.72 5.15 -0.89
N GLY A 205 10.76 5.59 -0.10
CA GLY A 205 9.44 6.05 -0.54
C GLY A 205 9.09 7.33 0.21
N THR A 206 8.28 8.18 -0.39
CA THR A 206 8.15 9.58 0.03
C THR A 206 6.71 10.00 0.19
N GLY A 207 6.40 10.70 1.28
CA GLY A 207 5.13 11.39 1.51
C GLY A 207 5.30 12.89 1.39
N PHE A 208 4.30 13.55 0.84
CA PHE A 208 4.26 15.00 0.62
C PHE A 208 2.91 15.54 1.05
N ASN A 209 2.89 16.75 1.61
CA ASN A 209 1.67 17.54 1.76
C ASN A 209 1.80 18.79 0.91
N PHE A 210 0.94 18.91 -0.11
CA PHE A 210 0.97 20.00 -1.09
C PHE A 210 0.08 21.18 -0.69
N SER A 211 -0.54 21.15 0.50
CA SER A 211 -1.52 22.15 0.94
C SER A 211 -0.92 23.54 1.16
N ARG A 212 0.41 23.66 1.25
CA ARG A 212 1.11 24.95 1.34
C ARG A 212 1.24 25.65 -0.01
N LEU A 213 1.16 24.92 -1.12
CA LEU A 213 1.35 25.48 -2.45
C LEU A 213 0.19 26.39 -2.82
N ARG A 214 0.50 27.55 -3.41
CA ARG A 214 -0.54 28.47 -3.86
C ARG A 214 -1.42 27.84 -4.94
N PRO A 215 -2.71 28.20 -5.00
CA PRO A 215 -3.64 27.56 -5.91
C PRO A 215 -3.39 27.96 -7.36
N LYS A 216 -3.97 27.20 -8.29
CA LYS A 216 -4.02 27.55 -9.71
C LYS A 216 -4.61 28.95 -9.89
N SER A 217 -4.01 29.72 -10.79
CA SER A 217 -4.36 31.10 -11.16
C SER A 217 -4.01 32.19 -10.13
N ASP A 218 -3.37 31.86 -9.01
CA ASP A 218 -2.82 32.86 -8.07
C ASP A 218 -1.65 33.65 -8.68
N ASN A 219 -1.41 34.87 -8.22
CA ASN A 219 -0.43 35.78 -8.79
C ASN A 219 1.02 35.37 -8.43
N ILE A 220 1.90 35.39 -9.44
CA ILE A 220 3.36 35.25 -9.28
C ILE A 220 4.00 36.64 -9.43
N CYS A 221 4.46 37.20 -8.31
CA CYS A 221 4.96 38.57 -8.24
C CYS A 221 6.20 38.81 -9.13
N THR A 222 7.03 37.80 -9.36
CA THR A 222 8.30 37.93 -10.09
C THR A 222 8.14 37.93 -11.61
N THR A 223 7.16 37.21 -12.14
CA THR A 223 6.96 37.04 -13.59
C THR A 223 5.70 37.72 -14.12
N PHE A 224 4.90 38.36 -13.25
CA PHE A 224 3.58 38.91 -13.56
C PHE A 224 2.60 37.89 -14.18
N GLY A 225 2.93 36.59 -14.09
CA GLY A 225 2.12 35.48 -14.57
C GLY A 225 1.23 34.87 -13.49
N SER A 226 0.49 33.83 -13.88
CA SER A 226 -0.43 33.09 -13.01
C SER A 226 0.14 31.72 -12.64
N SER A 227 -0.04 31.31 -11.38
CA SER A 227 0.31 29.98 -10.87
C SER A 227 -0.43 28.87 -11.60
N SER A 228 0.23 27.74 -11.78
CA SER A 228 -0.35 26.51 -12.34
C SER A 228 -0.94 25.58 -11.28
N GLY A 229 -0.77 25.92 -9.99
CA GLY A 229 -1.27 25.14 -8.84
C GLY A 229 -0.40 23.93 -8.49
N PRO A 230 -0.82 23.09 -7.53
CA PRO A 230 -0.03 21.94 -7.06
C PRO A 230 0.03 20.77 -8.05
N ILE A 231 -1.00 20.57 -8.89
CA ILE A 231 -1.15 19.37 -9.74
C ILE A 231 -0.02 19.19 -10.76
N PRO A 232 0.42 20.23 -11.51
CA PRO A 232 1.55 20.09 -12.44
C PRO A 232 2.85 19.69 -11.75
N PHE A 233 3.10 20.20 -10.53
CA PHE A 233 4.27 19.80 -9.75
C PHE A 233 4.16 18.34 -9.29
N ILE A 234 2.98 17.89 -8.83
CA ILE A 234 2.75 16.47 -8.51
C ILE A 234 3.03 15.57 -9.72
N LYS A 235 2.59 15.98 -10.92
CA LYS A 235 2.90 15.26 -12.18
C LYS A 235 4.40 15.24 -12.50
N SER A 236 5.11 16.32 -12.22
CA SER A 236 6.57 16.37 -12.36
C SER A 236 7.24 15.34 -11.43
N LEU A 237 6.87 15.31 -10.15
CA LEU A 237 7.39 14.32 -9.19
C LEU A 237 7.02 12.87 -9.59
N ASP A 238 5.81 12.65 -10.12
CA ASP A 238 5.36 11.34 -10.61
C ASP A 238 6.23 10.85 -11.77
N SER A 239 6.49 11.72 -12.73
CA SER A 239 7.34 11.43 -13.90
C SER A 239 8.79 11.18 -13.49
N SER A 240 9.33 11.98 -12.56
CA SER A 240 10.66 11.78 -11.99
C SER A 240 10.77 10.42 -11.29
N THR A 241 9.71 9.96 -10.62
CA THR A 241 9.70 8.64 -9.96
C THR A 241 9.79 7.51 -10.98
N ASP A 242 9.04 7.56 -12.08
CA ASP A 242 9.13 6.56 -13.14
C ASP A 242 10.51 6.49 -13.80
N ALA A 243 11.19 7.62 -13.97
CA ALA A 243 12.54 7.65 -14.51
C ALA A 243 13.56 6.92 -13.60
N ILE A 244 13.41 7.03 -12.28
CA ILE A 244 14.34 6.46 -11.30
C ILE A 244 14.10 4.96 -11.09
N ASN A 245 12.86 4.52 -11.26
CA ASN A 245 12.44 3.12 -11.10
C ASN A 245 13.18 2.14 -12.02
N GLN A 246 13.88 2.61 -13.05
CA GLN A 246 14.65 1.78 -13.97
C GLN A 246 15.98 1.25 -13.38
N GLY A 247 16.42 1.75 -12.22
CA GLY A 247 17.74 1.40 -11.64
C GLY A 247 17.75 0.78 -10.23
N GLY A 248 16.60 0.63 -9.55
CA GLY A 248 16.53 0.21 -8.13
C GLY A 248 15.97 -1.19 -7.89
N PHE A 249 16.26 -1.78 -6.71
CA PHE A 249 15.73 -3.08 -6.28
C PHE A 249 14.20 -3.08 -6.01
N ARG A 250 13.59 -1.90 -5.89
CA ARG A 250 12.15 -1.70 -5.71
C ARG A 250 11.68 -0.47 -6.49
N ARG A 251 10.40 -0.48 -6.90
CA ARG A 251 9.73 0.70 -7.43
C ARG A 251 9.54 1.73 -6.29
N GLY A 252 10.08 2.94 -6.47
CA GLY A 252 9.77 4.12 -5.67
C GLY A 252 8.27 4.41 -5.72
N ALA A 253 7.75 4.87 -4.58
CA ALA A 253 6.33 5.17 -4.41
C ALA A 253 6.18 6.45 -3.61
N ASN A 254 5.20 7.25 -4.02
CA ASN A 254 4.87 8.52 -3.41
C ASN A 254 3.50 8.47 -2.75
N MET A 255 3.34 9.31 -1.73
CA MET A 255 2.06 9.68 -1.17
C MET A 255 1.91 11.20 -1.27
N GLY A 256 0.79 11.65 -1.83
CA GLY A 256 0.46 13.06 -1.96
C GLY A 256 -0.77 13.39 -1.13
N ILE A 257 -0.70 14.46 -0.36
CA ILE A 257 -1.81 14.95 0.47
C ILE A 257 -2.18 16.35 0.04
N LEU A 258 -3.48 16.61 0.01
CA LEU A 258 -4.05 17.95 -0.08
C LEU A 258 -5.19 18.07 0.92
N GLU A 259 -5.23 19.15 1.69
CA GLU A 259 -6.28 19.38 2.68
C GLU A 259 -7.60 19.82 2.04
N TYR A 260 -8.72 19.46 2.67
CA TYR A 260 -10.06 19.64 2.10
C TYR A 260 -10.42 21.10 1.77
N TRP A 261 -9.85 22.06 2.50
CA TRP A 261 -10.10 23.50 2.31
C TRP A 261 -9.31 24.08 1.13
N HIS A 262 -8.38 23.32 0.55
CA HIS A 262 -7.53 23.83 -0.52
C HIS A 262 -8.35 24.08 -1.81
N PRO A 263 -8.13 25.20 -2.54
CA PRO A 263 -8.94 25.53 -3.71
C PRO A 263 -8.88 24.46 -4.82
N ASP A 264 -7.70 23.86 -5.04
CA ASP A 264 -7.50 22.82 -6.07
C ASP A 264 -7.94 21.40 -5.65
N ILE A 265 -8.72 21.26 -4.56
CA ILE A 265 -9.12 19.96 -4.03
C ILE A 265 -9.89 19.08 -5.01
N PHE A 266 -10.81 19.67 -5.80
CA PHE A 266 -11.59 18.93 -6.79
C PHE A 266 -10.72 18.41 -7.93
N GLU A 267 -9.79 19.22 -8.44
CA GLU A 267 -8.82 18.78 -9.47
C GLU A 267 -7.90 17.68 -8.93
N PHE A 268 -7.42 17.84 -7.69
CA PHE A 268 -6.59 16.86 -7.00
C PHE A 268 -7.27 15.49 -6.84
N ILE A 269 -8.53 15.47 -6.38
CA ILE A 269 -9.33 14.26 -6.24
C ILE A 269 -9.54 13.59 -7.61
N HIS A 270 -9.86 14.40 -8.63
CA HIS A 270 -10.17 13.90 -9.96
C HIS A 270 -8.95 13.35 -10.71
N GLU A 271 -7.74 13.87 -10.44
CA GLU A 271 -6.58 13.60 -11.28
C GLU A 271 -6.29 12.09 -11.44
N LYS A 272 -6.43 11.31 -10.36
CA LYS A 272 -6.21 9.87 -10.40
C LYS A 272 -7.21 9.12 -11.30
N THR A 273 -8.42 9.65 -11.50
CA THR A 273 -9.44 9.02 -12.36
C THR A 273 -9.09 9.13 -13.85
N LYS A 274 -8.13 10.00 -14.22
CA LYS A 274 -7.63 10.15 -15.59
C LYS A 274 -6.60 9.07 -15.97
N GLY A 275 -6.23 8.17 -15.04
CA GLY A 275 -5.17 7.18 -15.23
C GLY A 275 -3.75 7.74 -15.12
N THR A 276 -3.62 9.01 -14.70
CA THR A 276 -2.35 9.68 -14.42
C THR A 276 -1.88 9.42 -12.98
N LEU A 277 -0.71 9.94 -12.61
CA LEU A 277 -0.16 9.87 -11.25
C LEU A 277 0.11 8.45 -10.78
N GLN A 278 0.65 7.57 -11.63
CA GLN A 278 0.72 6.12 -11.35
C GLN A 278 1.58 5.76 -10.13
N ASN A 279 2.57 6.60 -9.79
CA ASN A 279 3.46 6.41 -8.65
C ASN A 279 3.00 7.13 -7.38
N PHE A 280 1.89 7.88 -7.44
CA PHE A 280 1.31 8.56 -6.28
C PHE A 280 0.08 7.83 -5.73
N ASN A 281 0.05 7.61 -4.42
CA ASN A 281 -1.18 7.42 -3.67
C ASN A 281 -1.67 8.79 -3.19
N LEU A 282 -2.90 9.18 -3.54
CA LEU A 282 -3.45 10.47 -3.12
C LEU A 282 -4.26 10.30 -1.85
N SER A 283 -4.24 11.28 -0.95
CA SER A 283 -5.10 11.33 0.23
C SER A 283 -5.54 12.75 0.56
N ILE A 284 -6.70 12.87 1.18
CA ILE A 284 -7.25 14.16 1.60
C ILE A 284 -7.00 14.33 3.09
N GLY A 285 -6.34 15.43 3.44
CA GLY A 285 -6.23 15.86 4.84
C GLY A 285 -7.57 16.41 5.30
N ILE A 286 -8.16 15.80 6.32
CA ILE A 286 -9.43 16.20 6.94
C ILE A 286 -9.27 16.33 8.44
N ASP A 287 -10.19 17.08 9.05
CA ASP A 287 -10.29 17.24 10.50
C ASP A 287 -11.72 16.91 10.99
N SER A 288 -11.91 16.91 12.32
CA SER A 288 -13.21 16.70 12.94
C SER A 288 -14.24 17.79 12.57
N THR A 289 -13.79 19.00 12.22
CA THR A 289 -14.68 20.11 11.81
C THR A 289 -15.33 19.79 10.47
N PHE A 290 -14.56 19.32 9.50
CA PHE A 290 -15.06 18.85 8.22
C PHE A 290 -16.06 17.70 8.39
N MET A 291 -15.72 16.68 9.19
CA MET A 291 -16.64 15.55 9.41
C MET A 291 -17.94 15.98 10.09
N LYS A 292 -17.88 16.88 11.06
CA LYS A 292 -19.07 17.46 11.68
C LYS A 292 -19.91 18.21 10.64
N ALA A 293 -19.28 18.97 9.75
CA ALA A 293 -19.99 19.63 8.65
C ALA A 293 -20.60 18.63 7.67
N VAL A 294 -19.97 17.48 7.39
CA VAL A 294 -20.57 16.40 6.59
C VAL A 294 -21.85 15.87 7.26
N GLU A 295 -21.82 15.62 8.58
CA GLU A 295 -22.97 15.11 9.34
C GLU A 295 -24.14 16.10 9.38
N THR A 296 -23.85 17.40 9.53
CA THR A 296 -24.87 18.45 9.66
C THR A 296 -25.28 19.10 8.34
N ASN A 297 -24.81 18.59 7.19
CA ASN A 297 -24.93 19.25 5.86
C ASN A 297 -24.47 20.73 5.90
N GLY A 298 -23.36 20.98 6.60
CA GLY A 298 -22.72 22.28 6.72
C GLY A 298 -21.85 22.63 5.50
N TYR A 299 -21.44 23.89 5.46
CA TYR A 299 -20.56 24.45 4.43
C TYR A 299 -19.21 24.83 5.03
N PHE A 300 -18.16 24.80 4.19
CA PHE A 300 -16.85 25.35 4.51
C PHE A 300 -16.37 26.27 3.37
N SER A 301 -15.46 27.19 3.69
CA SER A 301 -14.86 28.09 2.70
C SER A 301 -13.57 27.50 2.15
N LEU A 302 -13.28 27.75 0.87
CA LEU A 302 -11.95 27.49 0.31
C LEU A 302 -10.98 28.58 0.78
N ILE A 303 -9.78 28.19 1.21
CA ILE A 303 -8.79 29.10 1.82
C ILE A 303 -7.54 29.12 0.95
N ASN A 304 -7.07 30.31 0.57
CA ASN A 304 -5.77 30.43 -0.10
C ASN A 304 -4.64 30.28 0.95
N PRO A 305 -3.76 29.26 0.84
CA PRO A 305 -2.72 29.00 1.83
C PRO A 305 -1.71 30.15 1.99
N LYS A 306 -1.51 30.97 0.96
CA LYS A 306 -0.54 32.07 0.95
C LYS A 306 -0.91 33.21 1.89
N ASN A 307 -2.18 33.58 1.93
CA ASN A 307 -2.67 34.75 2.69
C ASN A 307 -3.71 34.38 3.75
N GLN A 308 -4.08 33.10 3.86
CA GLN A 308 -5.12 32.59 4.75
C GLN A 308 -6.50 33.24 4.54
N ALA A 309 -6.70 33.91 3.41
CA ALA A 309 -7.95 34.54 3.07
C ALA A 309 -8.92 33.51 2.49
N THR A 310 -10.21 33.67 2.81
CA THR A 310 -11.29 32.99 2.09
C THR A 310 -11.26 33.46 0.65
N MET A 311 -11.21 32.52 -0.30
CA MET A 311 -11.10 32.89 -1.71
C MET A 311 -12.40 33.49 -2.24
N PRO A 312 -12.38 34.73 -2.78
CA PRO A 312 -13.54 35.32 -3.43
C PRO A 312 -13.75 34.71 -4.82
N LEU A 313 -15.00 34.79 -5.30
CA LEU A 313 -15.44 34.25 -6.59
C LEU A 313 -14.61 34.72 -7.80
N GLU A 314 -14.24 36.01 -7.83
CA GLU A 314 -13.62 36.68 -8.97
C GLU A 314 -12.22 36.14 -9.30
N GLU A 315 -11.50 35.65 -8.30
CA GLU A 315 -10.10 35.22 -8.50
C GLU A 315 -10.00 33.89 -9.24
N ARG A 316 -11.02 33.02 -9.17
CA ARG A 316 -10.95 31.65 -9.71
C ARG A 316 -12.01 31.30 -10.73
N ILE A 317 -13.27 31.71 -10.52
CA ILE A 317 -14.37 31.33 -11.42
C ILE A 317 -14.57 32.37 -12.54
N TYR A 318 -14.33 33.65 -12.26
CA TYR A 318 -14.48 34.74 -13.24
C TYR A 318 -13.38 34.77 -14.32
N LYS A 319 -12.11 34.55 -13.93
CA LYS A 319 -10.98 34.42 -14.89
C LYS A 319 -11.19 33.29 -15.90
N ALA A 320 -11.78 32.19 -15.46
CA ALA A 320 -12.09 31.05 -16.33
C ALA A 320 -13.28 31.38 -17.26
N HIS A 321 -14.44 31.74 -16.70
CA HIS A 321 -15.69 31.95 -17.46
C HIS A 321 -15.60 33.03 -18.55
N SER A 322 -14.81 34.09 -18.32
CA SER A 322 -14.61 35.17 -19.30
C SER A 322 -13.82 34.70 -20.54
N LEU A 323 -12.89 33.75 -20.39
CA LEU A 323 -12.20 33.10 -21.52
C LEU A 323 -13.14 32.14 -22.28
N PHE A 324 -14.12 31.52 -21.61
CA PHE A 324 -15.07 30.58 -22.24
C PHE A 324 -16.12 31.24 -23.16
N LYS A 325 -16.38 32.55 -23.04
CA LYS A 325 -17.48 33.23 -23.76
C LYS A 325 -17.11 33.93 -25.07
N GLN A 326 -15.82 34.09 -25.41
CA GLN A 326 -15.42 35.10 -26.40
C GLN A 326 -15.29 34.63 -27.87
N LYS A 327 -15.27 33.33 -28.18
CA LYS A 327 -15.27 32.85 -29.58
C LYS A 327 -16.43 31.89 -29.82
N LYS A 328 -17.51 32.39 -30.43
CA LYS A 328 -18.58 31.56 -31.00
C LYS A 328 -18.19 31.19 -32.42
N PHE A 329 -18.06 29.90 -32.70
CA PHE A 329 -17.88 29.36 -34.04
C PHE A 329 -19.26 28.95 -34.57
N ASP A 330 -20.03 29.92 -35.08
CA ASP A 330 -21.38 29.70 -35.59
C ASP A 330 -21.36 29.62 -37.14
N GLY A 331 -22.04 28.64 -37.75
CA GLY A 331 -22.17 28.46 -39.21
C GLY A 331 -21.25 27.38 -39.82
N GLU A 332 -21.23 27.28 -41.16
CA GLU A 332 -20.26 26.43 -41.88
C GLU A 332 -18.85 27.02 -41.73
N LEU A 333 -17.95 26.26 -41.12
CA LEU A 333 -16.57 26.66 -40.84
C LEU A 333 -15.66 26.28 -42.01
N THR A 334 -14.72 27.16 -42.35
CA THR A 334 -13.61 26.80 -43.23
C THR A 334 -12.65 25.83 -42.53
N GLU A 335 -11.86 25.07 -43.30
CA GLU A 335 -10.89 24.11 -42.75
C GLU A 335 -9.88 24.74 -41.77
N GLN A 336 -9.54 26.02 -41.98
CA GLN A 336 -8.70 26.78 -41.05
C GLN A 336 -9.45 27.14 -39.75
N GLN A 337 -10.71 27.58 -39.85
CA GLN A 337 -11.55 27.87 -38.69
C GLN A 337 -11.85 26.61 -37.86
N GLU A 338 -11.96 25.44 -38.50
CA GLU A 338 -12.11 24.15 -37.82
C GLU A 338 -10.86 23.78 -37.00
N ARG A 339 -9.66 24.02 -37.55
CA ARG A 339 -8.38 23.83 -36.83
C ARG A 339 -8.22 24.81 -35.68
N GLU A 340 -8.54 26.09 -35.90
CA GLU A 340 -8.54 27.11 -34.86
C GLU A 340 -9.53 26.81 -33.75
N ARG A 341 -10.72 26.32 -34.09
CA ARG A 341 -11.72 25.85 -33.12
C ARG A 341 -11.22 24.67 -32.31
N THR A 342 -10.64 23.67 -32.96
CA THR A 342 -10.11 22.48 -32.29
C THR A 342 -9.00 22.86 -31.30
N GLU A 343 -8.09 23.74 -31.71
CA GLU A 343 -7.02 24.24 -30.84
C GLU A 343 -7.56 25.12 -29.70
N TYR A 344 -8.57 25.94 -29.98
CA TYR A 344 -9.25 26.74 -28.96
C TYR A 344 -9.97 25.85 -27.93
N GLU A 345 -10.72 24.84 -28.37
CA GLU A 345 -11.37 23.84 -27.50
C GLU A 345 -10.35 23.03 -26.69
N ARG A 346 -9.18 22.71 -27.27
CA ARG A 346 -8.06 22.06 -26.55
C ARG A 346 -7.52 22.95 -25.42
N ILE A 347 -7.21 24.21 -25.72
CA ILE A 347 -6.70 25.18 -24.73
C ILE A 347 -7.76 25.41 -23.65
N LEU A 348 -9.03 25.56 -24.02
CA LEU A 348 -10.14 25.68 -23.08
C LEU A 348 -10.26 24.47 -22.15
N LYS A 349 -10.07 23.25 -22.66
CA LYS A 349 -10.09 22.03 -21.85
C LYS A 349 -8.89 21.93 -20.90
N GLU A 350 -7.72 22.42 -21.30
CA GLU A 350 -6.52 22.50 -20.47
C GLU A 350 -6.63 23.57 -19.37
N MET A 351 -7.30 24.68 -19.67
CA MET A 351 -7.55 25.80 -18.75
C MET A 351 -8.83 25.63 -17.92
N ALA A 352 -9.63 24.58 -18.17
CA ALA A 352 -10.90 24.35 -17.49
C ALA A 352 -10.73 24.35 -15.96
N PRO A 353 -11.51 25.17 -15.25
CA PRO A 353 -11.47 25.20 -13.79
C PRO A 353 -12.11 23.93 -13.25
N SER A 354 -11.71 23.52 -12.05
CA SER A 354 -12.38 22.41 -11.36
C SER A 354 -13.78 22.76 -10.85
N LEU A 355 -14.08 24.06 -10.74
CA LEU A 355 -15.37 24.59 -10.29
C LEU A 355 -15.88 25.64 -11.28
N VAL A 356 -17.16 25.58 -11.59
CA VAL A 356 -17.88 26.55 -12.43
C VAL A 356 -19.12 27.08 -11.70
N LEU A 357 -19.70 28.17 -12.19
CA LEU A 357 -20.94 28.73 -11.65
C LEU A 357 -22.15 28.30 -12.48
N SER A 358 -23.32 28.26 -11.84
CA SER A 358 -24.61 28.30 -12.53
C SER A 358 -24.82 29.61 -13.30
N GLU A 359 -25.77 29.62 -14.22
CA GLU A 359 -26.07 30.81 -15.06
C GLU A 359 -26.43 32.05 -14.25
N ASP A 360 -27.13 31.87 -13.12
CA ASP A 360 -27.51 32.93 -12.18
C ASP A 360 -26.39 33.31 -11.20
N SER A 361 -25.20 32.68 -11.32
CA SER A 361 -24.00 32.92 -10.50
C SER A 361 -24.15 32.66 -8.99
N ASN A 362 -25.19 31.95 -8.57
CA ASN A 362 -25.45 31.67 -7.16
C ASN A 362 -24.93 30.31 -6.69
N LEU A 363 -24.85 29.32 -7.58
CA LEU A 363 -24.48 27.95 -7.27
C LEU A 363 -23.10 27.61 -7.82
N VAL A 364 -22.36 26.83 -7.06
CA VAL A 364 -21.03 26.33 -7.42
C VAL A 364 -21.18 24.88 -7.88
N ILE A 365 -20.69 24.60 -9.08
CA ILE A 365 -20.83 23.33 -9.78
C ILE A 365 -19.44 22.71 -9.94
N ASN A 366 -19.31 21.43 -9.63
CA ASN A 366 -18.11 20.65 -9.94
C ASN A 366 -18.09 20.37 -11.45
N TYR A 367 -17.04 20.86 -12.12
CA TYR A 367 -16.91 20.73 -13.57
C TYR A 367 -16.86 19.27 -14.04
N TYR A 368 -16.33 18.35 -13.23
CA TYR A 368 -16.06 16.97 -13.67
C TYR A 368 -17.29 16.07 -13.70
N ASN A 369 -18.29 16.35 -12.85
CA ASN A 369 -19.52 15.55 -12.78
C ASN A 369 -20.81 16.40 -12.90
N ASN A 370 -20.66 17.70 -13.16
CA ASN A 370 -21.75 18.67 -13.33
C ASN A 370 -22.74 18.71 -12.15
N GLN A 371 -22.29 18.37 -10.94
CA GLN A 371 -23.11 18.44 -9.74
C GLN A 371 -22.93 19.77 -9.02
N VAL A 372 -24.01 20.30 -8.47
CA VAL A 372 -23.95 21.42 -7.52
C VAL A 372 -23.25 20.94 -6.26
N VAL A 373 -22.15 21.59 -5.92
CA VAL A 373 -21.31 21.26 -4.75
C VAL A 373 -21.23 22.38 -3.74
N GLY A 374 -21.85 23.52 -4.02
CA GLY A 374 -21.76 24.69 -3.16
C GLY A 374 -22.58 25.86 -3.66
N LYS A 375 -22.34 27.01 -3.04
CA LYS A 375 -22.99 28.28 -3.34
C LYS A 375 -22.07 29.44 -3.05
N ILE A 376 -22.48 30.62 -3.48
CA ILE A 376 -21.78 31.86 -3.15
C ILE A 376 -22.34 32.45 -1.84
N GLY A 377 -21.41 32.78 -0.94
CA GLY A 377 -21.70 33.41 0.34
C GLY A 377 -21.98 34.90 0.20
N LYS A 378 -22.41 35.53 1.30
CA LYS A 378 -22.79 36.96 1.29
C LYS A 378 -21.62 37.89 0.99
N ASN A 379 -20.39 37.47 1.29
CA ASN A 379 -19.18 38.26 1.03
C ASN A 379 -18.47 37.82 -0.27
N ASN A 380 -19.20 37.24 -1.21
CA ASN A 380 -18.65 36.71 -2.47
C ASN A 380 -17.67 35.54 -2.27
N GLU A 381 -17.68 34.87 -1.10
CA GLU A 381 -16.85 33.71 -0.81
C GLU A 381 -17.43 32.42 -1.41
N VAL A 382 -16.56 31.50 -1.87
CA VAL A 382 -16.98 30.19 -2.37
C VAL A 382 -17.22 29.24 -1.19
N LEU A 383 -18.50 28.92 -0.94
CA LEU A 383 -18.91 27.99 0.11
C LEU A 383 -19.20 26.61 -0.47
N ILE A 384 -18.41 25.61 -0.09
CA ILE A 384 -18.57 24.22 -0.52
C ILE A 384 -19.34 23.45 0.54
N GLU A 385 -20.35 22.68 0.11
CA GLU A 385 -21.06 21.76 0.99
C GLU A 385 -20.13 20.58 1.33
N ALA A 386 -19.88 20.37 2.63
CA ALA A 386 -18.93 19.36 3.09
C ALA A 386 -19.32 17.95 2.60
N LYS A 387 -20.62 17.66 2.64
CA LYS A 387 -21.18 16.39 2.15
C LYS A 387 -20.98 16.18 0.65
N ALA A 388 -21.11 17.24 -0.17
CA ALA A 388 -20.88 17.14 -1.60
C ALA A 388 -19.41 16.79 -1.91
N LEU A 389 -18.46 17.44 -1.23
CA LEU A 389 -17.04 17.09 -1.35
C LEU A 389 -16.77 15.65 -0.85
N PHE A 390 -17.34 15.24 0.29
CA PHE A 390 -17.16 13.89 0.83
C PHE A 390 -17.69 12.80 -0.11
N MET A 391 -18.85 13.04 -0.73
CA MET A 391 -19.40 12.13 -1.75
C MET A 391 -18.51 12.06 -2.98
N TYR A 392 -17.95 13.18 -3.43
CA TYR A 392 -17.02 13.21 -4.56
C TYR A 392 -15.71 12.46 -4.26
N ILE A 393 -15.19 12.60 -3.03
CA ILE A 393 -14.05 11.81 -2.54
C ILE A 393 -14.39 10.31 -2.59
N ALA A 394 -15.55 9.91 -2.06
CA ALA A 394 -15.97 8.52 -2.02
C ALA A 394 -16.15 7.94 -3.42
N GLU A 395 -16.73 8.70 -4.35
CA GLU A 395 -16.89 8.35 -5.76
C GLU A 395 -15.54 8.07 -6.43
N CYS A 396 -14.59 9.00 -6.33
CA CYS A 396 -13.26 8.84 -6.92
C CYS A 396 -12.47 7.70 -6.26
N ALA A 397 -12.56 7.57 -4.94
CA ALA A 397 -11.95 6.47 -4.18
C ALA A 397 -12.53 5.11 -4.57
N HIS A 398 -13.83 5.03 -4.83
CA HIS A 398 -14.48 3.84 -5.35
C HIS A 398 -14.01 3.50 -6.77
N ALA A 399 -13.78 4.51 -7.61
CA ALA A 399 -13.33 4.35 -8.99
C ALA A 399 -11.88 3.82 -9.06
N THR A 400 -10.96 4.40 -8.27
CA THR A 400 -9.51 4.20 -8.45
C THR A 400 -8.77 3.61 -7.24
N GLY A 401 -9.44 3.51 -6.08
CA GLY A 401 -8.78 3.25 -4.79
C GLY A 401 -8.15 4.48 -4.14
N CYS A 402 -8.31 5.67 -4.73
CA CYS A 402 -7.80 6.95 -4.27
C CYS A 402 -8.82 8.08 -4.52
N PRO A 403 -8.86 9.13 -3.71
CA PRO A 403 -7.94 9.39 -2.61
C PRO A 403 -8.32 8.67 -1.29
N GLY A 404 -7.33 8.43 -0.45
CA GLY A 404 -7.54 8.08 0.97
C GLY A 404 -7.97 9.29 1.80
N LEU A 405 -8.17 9.08 3.11
CA LEU A 405 -8.47 10.13 4.08
C LEU A 405 -7.44 10.08 5.21
N ILE A 406 -6.99 11.24 5.66
CA ILE A 406 -6.06 11.40 6.78
C ILE A 406 -6.68 12.38 7.77
N PHE A 407 -6.89 11.91 8.99
CA PHE A 407 -7.41 12.73 10.08
C PHE A 407 -6.25 13.45 10.79
N LEU A 408 -5.84 14.59 10.23
CA LEU A 408 -4.66 15.32 10.67
C LEU A 408 -4.79 15.80 12.12
N ASP A 409 -6.00 16.22 12.51
CA ASP A 409 -6.30 16.64 13.88
C ASP A 409 -6.15 15.48 14.88
N ARG A 410 -6.63 14.29 14.55
CA ARG A 410 -6.50 13.11 15.39
C ARG A 410 -5.05 12.66 15.51
N MET A 411 -4.32 12.65 14.39
CA MET A 411 -2.89 12.34 14.39
C MET A 411 -2.10 13.31 15.26
N ASN A 412 -2.43 14.61 15.18
CA ASN A 412 -1.77 15.63 15.98
C ASN A 412 -2.19 15.63 17.46
N LYS A 413 -3.42 15.23 17.76
CA LYS A 413 -3.88 15.05 19.15
C LYS A 413 -3.08 13.96 19.87
N ASP A 414 -2.75 12.89 19.17
CA ASP A 414 -1.99 11.75 19.70
C ASP A 414 -0.47 11.89 19.41
N ASN A 415 -0.01 13.03 18.90
CA ASN A 415 1.41 13.28 18.62
C ASN A 415 2.19 13.35 19.94
N PRO A 416 3.18 12.46 20.19
CA PRO A 416 3.97 12.46 21.42
C PRO A 416 5.01 13.58 21.46
N THR A 417 5.27 14.25 20.33
CA THR A 417 6.28 15.31 20.19
C THR A 417 5.69 16.59 19.57
N PRO A 418 4.61 17.16 20.12
CA PRO A 418 3.93 18.31 19.52
C PRO A 418 4.74 19.60 19.63
N HIS A 419 5.72 19.65 20.53
CA HIS A 419 6.65 20.78 20.71
C HIS A 419 7.74 20.84 19.64
N ILE A 420 7.97 19.76 18.88
CA ILE A 420 8.93 19.74 17.76
C ILE A 420 8.22 20.26 16.50
N SER A 421 7.14 19.60 16.10
CA SER A 421 6.31 20.00 14.97
C SER A 421 4.99 19.23 14.96
N LYS A 422 4.04 19.73 14.17
CA LYS A 422 2.80 19.00 13.83
C LYS A 422 3.09 17.94 12.76
N ILE A 423 2.37 16.83 12.82
CA ILE A 423 2.38 15.81 11.78
C ILE A 423 1.47 16.28 10.64
N GLU A 424 2.02 16.40 9.44
CA GLU A 424 1.31 16.90 8.26
C GLU A 424 1.13 15.87 7.14
N SER A 425 1.75 14.68 7.27
CA SER A 425 1.71 13.62 6.26
C SER A 425 1.92 12.22 6.83
N THR A 426 1.70 11.18 6.02
CA THR A 426 1.84 9.75 6.37
C THR A 426 2.28 8.91 5.16
N ASN A 427 2.44 7.59 5.37
CA ASN A 427 2.60 6.52 4.37
C ASN A 427 1.43 5.47 4.49
N PRO A 428 1.18 4.55 3.53
CA PRO A 428 -0.13 3.81 3.37
C PRO A 428 -0.37 2.49 4.20
N CYS A 429 -1.64 2.09 4.53
CA CYS A 429 -2.11 0.86 5.30
C CYS A 429 -3.63 0.36 5.08
N VAL A 430 -4.07 -0.84 5.58
CA VAL A 430 -5.36 -1.65 5.30
C VAL A 430 -6.53 -1.64 6.37
N ILE A 431 -7.72 -2.31 6.14
CA ILE A 431 -9.00 -2.25 6.95
C ILE A 431 -9.41 -3.50 7.81
N GLY A 432 -10.34 -3.32 8.77
CA GLY A 432 -10.60 -4.23 9.91
C GLY A 432 -11.67 -5.35 9.83
N SER A 433 -12.69 -5.32 8.96
CA SER A 433 -13.65 -6.44 8.85
C SER A 433 -13.12 -7.64 8.05
N THR A 434 -11.95 -7.46 7.44
CA THR A 434 -11.24 -8.45 6.63
C THR A 434 -11.15 -9.77 7.39
N LEU A 435 -11.68 -10.86 6.82
CA LEU A 435 -11.51 -12.19 7.38
C LEU A 435 -10.10 -12.68 7.04
N VAL A 436 -9.31 -12.93 8.07
CA VAL A 436 -8.01 -13.57 7.94
C VAL A 436 -8.14 -15.04 8.31
N ALA A 437 -7.55 -15.89 7.48
CA ALA A 437 -7.45 -17.30 7.82
C ALA A 437 -6.56 -17.45 9.05
N THR A 438 -7.05 -18.17 10.05
CA THR A 438 -6.34 -18.49 11.29
C THR A 438 -6.33 -19.99 11.52
N SER A 439 -5.53 -20.47 12.47
CA SER A 439 -5.53 -21.87 12.90
C SER A 439 -6.89 -22.35 13.45
N LYS A 440 -7.82 -21.43 13.75
CA LYS A 440 -9.17 -21.71 14.24
C LYS A 440 -10.25 -21.58 13.15
N GLY A 441 -9.88 -21.20 11.92
CA GLY A 441 -10.80 -20.90 10.84
C GLY A 441 -10.72 -19.43 10.40
N LEU A 442 -11.74 -18.95 9.70
CA LEU A 442 -11.79 -17.54 9.27
C LEU A 442 -12.23 -16.66 10.45
N GLU A 443 -11.36 -15.76 10.89
CA GLU A 443 -11.64 -14.81 11.96
C GLU A 443 -11.49 -13.38 11.43
N ARG A 444 -12.33 -12.43 11.90
CA ARG A 444 -12.30 -11.05 11.42
C ARG A 444 -11.11 -10.30 12.03
N ILE A 445 -10.33 -9.54 11.26
CA ILE A 445 -9.21 -8.74 11.77
C ILE A 445 -9.61 -7.91 12.99
N ASP A 446 -10.81 -7.35 13.03
CA ASP A 446 -11.31 -6.57 14.17
C ASP A 446 -11.62 -7.42 15.42
N SER A 447 -12.08 -8.66 15.23
CA SER A 447 -12.28 -9.64 16.30
C SER A 447 -10.97 -10.13 16.93
N LEU A 448 -9.86 -9.86 16.24
CA LEU A 448 -8.50 -10.23 16.57
C LEU A 448 -7.67 -9.05 17.11
N ILE A 449 -8.27 -7.86 17.26
CA ILE A 449 -7.60 -6.70 17.84
C ILE A 449 -7.19 -7.00 19.28
N GLY A 450 -5.92 -6.79 19.60
CA GLY A 450 -5.37 -6.97 20.96
C GLY A 450 -5.25 -8.42 21.44
N LYS A 451 -5.36 -9.41 20.55
CA LYS A 451 -5.21 -10.84 20.86
C LYS A 451 -3.98 -11.42 20.17
N GLU A 452 -3.35 -12.43 20.76
CA GLU A 452 -2.40 -13.28 20.01
C GLU A 452 -3.17 -14.18 19.04
N ILE A 453 -2.70 -14.28 17.79
CA ILE A 453 -3.42 -14.91 16.68
C ILE A 453 -2.45 -15.80 15.92
N GLU A 454 -2.89 -16.99 15.56
CA GLU A 454 -2.20 -17.85 14.60
C GLU A 454 -2.84 -17.67 13.23
N ILE A 455 -2.27 -16.85 12.34
CA ILE A 455 -2.77 -16.59 10.99
C ILE A 455 -2.20 -17.58 9.96
N LEU A 456 -3.03 -18.11 9.06
CA LEU A 456 -2.57 -18.79 7.85
C LEU A 456 -2.13 -17.76 6.82
N THR A 457 -0.96 -17.97 6.24
CA THR A 457 -0.34 -17.12 5.21
C THR A 457 0.18 -17.97 4.05
N ASN A 458 0.29 -17.32 2.89
CA ASN A 458 0.69 -17.84 1.56
C ASN A 458 -0.27 -18.79 0.82
N ILE A 459 -0.37 -18.52 -0.48
CA ILE A 459 -0.72 -19.44 -1.55
C ILE A 459 0.43 -19.33 -2.54
N GLU A 460 1.20 -20.40 -2.72
CA GLU A 460 2.12 -20.51 -3.86
C GLU A 460 1.34 -20.85 -5.13
N LEU A 461 1.70 -20.19 -6.23
CA LEU A 461 1.24 -20.52 -7.58
C LEU A 461 2.46 -21.04 -8.35
N SER A 462 2.64 -22.35 -8.42
CA SER A 462 3.48 -22.97 -9.45
C SER A 462 2.58 -23.47 -10.57
N SER A 463 2.95 -23.15 -11.82
CA SER A 463 2.30 -23.67 -13.02
C SER A 463 3.27 -24.61 -13.72
N SER A 464 3.03 -25.90 -13.59
CA SER A 464 3.56 -26.92 -14.48
C SER A 464 2.36 -27.67 -15.06
N ASN A 465 2.19 -27.58 -16.38
CA ASN A 465 1.13 -28.24 -17.17
C ASN A 465 -0.31 -27.77 -16.91
N GLY A 466 -0.50 -26.54 -16.43
CA GLY A 466 -1.83 -25.93 -16.29
C GLY A 466 -2.63 -26.36 -15.05
N ILE A 467 -2.03 -27.14 -14.14
CA ILE A 467 -2.63 -27.49 -12.85
C ILE A 467 -1.87 -26.76 -11.74
N ILE A 468 -2.60 -25.94 -10.99
CA ILE A 468 -2.07 -25.08 -9.93
C ILE A 468 -2.01 -25.89 -8.62
N GLN A 469 -0.81 -26.13 -8.08
CA GLN A 469 -0.63 -26.76 -6.76
C GLN A 469 -0.24 -25.70 -5.71
N ARG A 470 -0.88 -25.72 -4.54
CA ARG A 470 -0.87 -24.62 -3.54
C ARG A 470 -0.63 -25.20 -2.14
N SER A 471 0.02 -24.48 -1.22
CA SER A 471 0.26 -24.93 0.16
C SER A 471 0.13 -23.78 1.17
N LEU A 472 -0.41 -24.05 2.37
CA LEU A 472 -0.75 -23.07 3.43
C LEU A 472 0.22 -23.15 4.64
N ILE A 473 0.61 -22.00 5.24
CA ILE A 473 1.52 -21.94 6.42
C ILE A 473 0.88 -21.15 7.59
N ILE A 474 0.85 -21.70 8.82
CA ILE A 474 0.38 -20.99 10.03
C ILE A 474 1.51 -20.16 10.68
N ARG A 475 1.23 -18.93 11.10
CA ARG A 475 2.16 -18.01 11.80
C ARG A 475 1.48 -17.34 13.01
N LYS A 476 2.16 -17.28 14.16
CA LYS A 476 1.72 -16.49 15.32
C LYS A 476 2.03 -15.00 15.15
N ILE A 477 1.08 -14.13 15.45
CA ILE A 477 1.19 -12.68 15.49
C ILE A 477 0.56 -12.13 16.79
N LYS A 478 1.08 -11.00 17.31
CA LYS A 478 0.65 -10.41 18.59
C LYS A 478 -0.70 -9.66 18.55
N GLY A 479 -1.27 -9.44 17.37
CA GLY A 479 -2.61 -8.84 17.22
C GLY A 479 -2.78 -7.93 16.02
N ALA A 480 -4.04 -7.62 15.71
CA ALA A 480 -4.43 -6.60 14.74
C ALA A 480 -4.68 -5.23 15.41
N PHE A 481 -4.66 -4.14 14.63
CA PHE A 481 -4.85 -2.77 15.12
C PHE A 481 -5.91 -2.03 14.27
N LYS A 482 -6.82 -1.26 14.89
CA LYS A 482 -7.96 -0.59 14.23
C LYS A 482 -7.55 0.73 13.56
N THR A 483 -7.83 0.88 12.26
CA THR A 483 -7.39 2.03 11.45
C THR A 483 -8.54 2.94 10.92
N GLY A 484 -9.81 2.49 10.90
CA GLY A 484 -10.97 3.31 10.47
C GLY A 484 -12.17 2.50 9.90
N THR A 485 -13.21 3.18 9.37
CA THR A 485 -14.45 2.59 8.80
C THR A 485 -14.67 3.04 7.33
N LYS A 486 -15.03 2.15 6.39
CA LYS A 486 -15.24 2.43 4.95
C LYS A 486 -16.42 1.63 4.35
N GLN A 487 -16.99 2.07 3.23
CA GLN A 487 -18.06 1.37 2.49
C GLN A 487 -17.52 0.23 1.61
N THR A 488 -18.24 -0.88 1.59
CA THR A 488 -17.76 -2.17 1.07
C THR A 488 -18.81 -2.87 0.21
N TYR A 489 -18.36 -3.67 -0.74
CA TYR A 489 -19.14 -4.54 -1.60
C TYR A 489 -19.14 -5.95 -1.01
N LYS A 490 -20.29 -6.61 -1.03
CA LYS A 490 -20.45 -8.00 -0.60
C LYS A 490 -20.57 -8.89 -1.84
N LEU A 491 -19.54 -9.69 -2.10
CA LEU A 491 -19.60 -10.78 -3.08
C LEU A 491 -20.09 -12.03 -2.38
N ILE A 492 -21.07 -12.70 -2.97
CA ILE A 492 -21.62 -13.97 -2.50
C ILE A 492 -21.47 -14.97 -3.65
N THR A 493 -20.77 -16.08 -3.43
CA THR A 493 -20.64 -17.14 -4.43
C THR A 493 -21.82 -18.10 -4.35
N GLU A 494 -22.12 -18.80 -5.44
CA GLU A 494 -23.15 -19.86 -5.47
C GLU A 494 -22.89 -20.97 -4.45
N SER A 495 -21.61 -21.22 -4.13
CA SER A 495 -21.19 -22.15 -3.07
C SER A 495 -21.32 -21.58 -1.64
N GLY A 496 -21.91 -20.40 -1.47
CA GLY A 496 -22.22 -19.77 -0.19
C GLY A 496 -21.08 -18.98 0.46
N TYR A 497 -19.97 -18.71 -0.23
CA TYR A 497 -18.86 -17.92 0.32
C TYR A 497 -19.12 -16.43 0.17
N GLU A 498 -18.85 -15.68 1.22
CA GLU A 498 -19.08 -14.24 1.27
C GLU A 498 -17.76 -13.48 1.48
N VAL A 499 -17.47 -12.48 0.64
CA VAL A 499 -16.34 -11.56 0.81
C VAL A 499 -16.88 -10.13 0.82
N ILE A 500 -16.60 -9.41 1.90
CA ILE A 500 -16.91 -7.99 2.05
C ILE A 500 -15.61 -7.20 1.96
N ALA A 501 -15.41 -6.48 0.85
CA ALA A 501 -14.22 -5.67 0.65
C ALA A 501 -14.55 -4.38 -0.10
N THR A 502 -13.60 -3.46 -0.21
CA THR A 502 -13.80 -2.27 -1.04
C THR A 502 -13.96 -2.70 -2.50
N SER A 503 -14.68 -1.93 -3.29
CA SER A 503 -14.99 -2.24 -4.70
C SER A 503 -13.79 -2.59 -5.57
N ASN A 504 -12.66 -1.92 -5.32
CA ASN A 504 -11.40 -2.07 -6.03
C ASN A 504 -10.58 -3.28 -5.56
N HIS A 505 -11.05 -4.02 -4.55
CA HIS A 505 -10.37 -5.19 -4.03
C HIS A 505 -10.30 -6.27 -5.11
N LYS A 506 -9.09 -6.70 -5.46
CA LYS A 506 -8.90 -7.68 -6.53
C LYS A 506 -9.22 -9.09 -6.02
N ILE A 507 -10.20 -9.73 -6.64
CA ILE A 507 -10.55 -11.14 -6.47
C ILE A 507 -9.95 -11.92 -7.64
N LEU A 508 -9.32 -13.06 -7.34
CA LEU A 508 -8.81 -13.95 -8.36
C LEU A 508 -9.97 -14.74 -8.95
N ALA A 509 -10.31 -14.50 -10.22
CA ALA A 509 -11.21 -15.34 -11.00
C ALA A 509 -10.41 -16.38 -11.80
N SER A 510 -11.08 -17.39 -12.36
CA SER A 510 -10.47 -18.45 -13.15
C SER A 510 -9.71 -17.94 -14.39
N ASN A 511 -10.01 -16.72 -14.84
CA ASN A 511 -9.35 -16.05 -15.95
C ASN A 511 -8.42 -14.88 -15.52
N GLY A 512 -8.07 -14.81 -14.23
CA GLY A 512 -7.15 -13.82 -13.69
C GLY A 512 -7.78 -12.88 -12.65
N TRP A 513 -7.01 -11.90 -12.21
CA TRP A 513 -7.43 -10.95 -11.17
C TRP A 513 -8.44 -9.94 -11.72
N LYS A 514 -9.59 -9.81 -11.06
CA LYS A 514 -10.65 -8.84 -11.35
C LYS A 514 -10.97 -8.02 -10.10
N GLN A 515 -11.33 -6.74 -10.21
CA GLN A 515 -11.79 -5.99 -9.04
C GLN A 515 -13.17 -6.49 -8.61
N LEU A 516 -13.50 -6.38 -7.33
CA LEU A 516 -14.74 -6.90 -6.76
C LEU A 516 -15.99 -6.35 -7.47
N LYS A 517 -15.95 -5.09 -7.89
CA LYS A 517 -17.01 -4.45 -8.69
C LYS A 517 -17.15 -5.00 -10.11
N ASP A 518 -16.10 -5.62 -10.65
CA ASP A 518 -16.05 -6.15 -12.02
C ASP A 518 -16.35 -7.66 -12.07
N ILE A 519 -16.57 -8.29 -10.90
CA ILE A 519 -17.00 -9.68 -10.80
C ILE A 519 -18.46 -9.78 -11.23
N LYS A 520 -18.74 -10.64 -12.22
CA LYS A 520 -20.10 -10.94 -12.69
C LYS A 520 -20.61 -12.23 -12.04
N ILE A 521 -21.94 -12.40 -11.97
CA ILE A 521 -22.60 -13.56 -11.34
C ILE A 521 -22.13 -14.91 -11.93
N ALA A 522 -21.63 -14.94 -13.16
CA ALA A 522 -21.10 -16.15 -13.81
C ALA A 522 -19.57 -16.36 -13.66
N ASP A 523 -18.85 -15.41 -13.05
CA ASP A 523 -17.40 -15.53 -12.88
C ASP A 523 -17.05 -16.58 -11.81
N LYS A 524 -16.24 -17.57 -12.20
CA LYS A 524 -15.71 -18.57 -11.26
C LYS A 524 -14.58 -17.95 -10.45
N VAL A 525 -14.89 -17.54 -9.22
CA VAL A 525 -13.91 -16.96 -8.29
C VAL A 525 -13.16 -18.04 -7.51
N ILE A 526 -11.86 -17.84 -7.36
CA ILE A 526 -10.96 -18.72 -6.66
C ILE A 526 -10.91 -18.29 -5.20
N ILE A 527 -11.58 -19.06 -4.34
CA ILE A 527 -11.87 -18.71 -2.96
C ILE A 527 -10.83 -19.30 -2.00
N GLN A 528 -10.50 -20.58 -2.19
CA GLN A 528 -9.48 -21.30 -1.43
C GLN A 528 -9.02 -22.52 -2.23
N SER A 529 -7.72 -22.76 -2.23
CA SER A 529 -7.02 -23.74 -3.07
C SER A 529 -6.88 -25.11 -2.46
N GLU A 530 -6.91 -25.15 -1.13
CA GLU A 530 -6.59 -26.29 -0.29
C GLU A 530 -7.62 -26.38 0.84
N LYS A 531 -7.70 -27.55 1.47
CA LYS A 531 -8.58 -27.78 2.61
C LYS A 531 -8.19 -26.82 3.73
N SER A 532 -9.14 -26.04 4.25
CA SER A 532 -8.86 -25.19 5.41
C SER A 532 -8.42 -26.06 6.58
N LEU A 533 -7.60 -25.49 7.48
CA LEU A 533 -7.33 -26.08 8.78
C LEU A 533 -8.54 -25.88 9.70
N PHE A 534 -9.71 -26.43 9.31
CA PHE A 534 -10.83 -26.55 10.23
C PHE A 534 -10.35 -27.21 11.51
N ASN A 535 -10.88 -26.75 12.64
CA ASN A 535 -10.54 -27.25 13.96
C ASN A 535 -10.40 -28.77 13.96
N GLN A 536 -9.18 -29.27 14.20
CA GLN A 536 -8.90 -30.71 14.26
C GLN A 536 -9.41 -31.35 15.54
N ASN A 537 -9.96 -30.55 16.47
CA ASN A 537 -10.61 -31.08 17.65
C ASN A 537 -11.87 -31.84 17.23
N VAL A 538 -11.74 -33.16 17.20
CA VAL A 538 -12.83 -34.08 16.88
C VAL A 538 -13.87 -34.13 18.00
N THR A 539 -13.65 -33.48 19.15
CA THR A 539 -14.61 -33.44 20.26
C THR A 539 -15.61 -32.31 20.04
N LEU A 540 -16.87 -32.55 20.37
CA LEU A 540 -17.90 -31.53 20.30
C LEU A 540 -17.65 -30.46 21.38
N PRO A 541 -17.78 -29.17 21.08
CA PRO A 541 -17.46 -28.10 22.03
C PRO A 541 -18.41 -28.01 23.24
N PHE A 542 -19.44 -28.85 23.28
CA PHE A 542 -20.50 -28.89 24.28
C PHE A 542 -20.77 -30.31 24.82
N SER A 543 -19.95 -31.31 24.48
CA SER A 543 -20.07 -32.67 25.01
C SER A 543 -18.80 -33.48 24.78
N ASP A 544 -18.58 -34.53 25.57
CA ASP A 544 -17.45 -35.45 25.39
C ASP A 544 -17.55 -36.36 24.14
N LYS A 545 -18.64 -36.24 23.38
CA LYS A 545 -18.84 -36.97 22.12
C LYS A 545 -18.03 -36.34 20.98
N LYS A 546 -17.72 -37.14 19.96
CA LYS A 546 -16.95 -36.71 18.79
C LYS A 546 -17.83 -36.30 17.61
N TRP A 547 -17.32 -35.39 16.77
CA TRP A 547 -17.81 -35.12 15.43
C TRP A 547 -17.79 -36.41 14.60
N THR A 548 -18.96 -36.82 14.09
CA THR A 548 -19.09 -37.95 13.16
C THR A 548 -19.50 -37.45 11.78
N LYS A 549 -19.21 -38.25 10.74
CA LYS A 549 -19.69 -37.97 9.38
C LYS A 549 -21.21 -37.83 9.34
N GLY A 550 -21.92 -38.64 10.12
CA GLY A 550 -23.37 -38.59 10.26
C GLY A 550 -23.84 -37.27 10.88
N LEU A 551 -23.18 -36.82 11.95
CA LEU A 551 -23.49 -35.55 12.62
C LEU A 551 -23.20 -34.34 11.72
N GLY A 552 -22.08 -34.37 10.97
CA GLY A 552 -21.73 -33.33 10.00
C GLY A 552 -22.74 -33.24 8.86
N ILE A 553 -23.15 -34.39 8.30
CA ILE A 553 -24.20 -34.44 7.28
C ILE A 553 -25.52 -33.94 7.86
N MET A 554 -25.90 -34.36 9.07
CA MET A 554 -27.13 -33.93 9.74
C MET A 554 -27.16 -32.41 9.94
N LEU A 555 -26.09 -31.80 10.45
CA LEU A 555 -26.03 -30.35 10.66
C LEU A 555 -26.01 -29.58 9.34
N GLY A 556 -25.24 -30.04 8.35
CA GLY A 556 -25.26 -29.45 7.01
C GLY A 556 -26.65 -29.52 6.39
N TRP A 557 -27.35 -30.66 6.55
CA TRP A 557 -28.72 -30.83 6.07
C TRP A 557 -29.71 -29.94 6.83
N LEU A 558 -29.53 -29.77 8.14
CA LEU A 558 -30.36 -28.90 8.97
C LEU A 558 -30.24 -27.43 8.54
N ILE A 559 -29.02 -27.00 8.17
CA ILE A 559 -28.72 -25.63 7.71
C ILE A 559 -29.21 -25.42 6.28
N GLY A 560 -29.07 -26.43 5.41
CA GLY A 560 -29.46 -26.34 4.00
C GLY A 560 -30.96 -26.54 3.77
N ASP A 561 -31.41 -27.79 3.86
CA ASP A 561 -32.78 -28.23 3.49
C ASP A 561 -33.60 -28.69 4.70
N GLY A 562 -33.18 -28.28 5.90
CA GLY A 562 -33.84 -28.57 7.15
C GLY A 562 -34.49 -27.34 7.75
N TRP A 563 -35.25 -27.56 8.80
CA TRP A 563 -35.86 -26.49 9.56
C TRP A 563 -35.86 -26.82 11.03
N PHE A 564 -35.81 -25.80 11.86
CA PHE A 564 -35.85 -25.94 13.30
C PHE A 564 -36.85 -24.95 13.89
N ILE A 565 -37.78 -25.45 14.68
CA ILE A 565 -38.72 -24.64 15.47
C ILE A 565 -38.29 -24.72 16.92
N ASN A 566 -37.85 -23.59 17.47
CA ASN A 566 -37.52 -23.43 18.89
C ASN A 566 -38.61 -22.67 19.63
N LYS A 567 -39.76 -23.30 19.86
CA LYS A 567 -40.87 -22.70 20.65
C LYS A 567 -41.15 -23.56 21.89
N GLY A 568 -40.45 -23.27 22.98
CA GLY A 568 -40.71 -23.84 24.31
C GLY A 568 -40.60 -25.38 24.35
N LYS A 569 -41.55 -26.06 25.00
CA LYS A 569 -41.53 -27.53 25.22
C LYS A 569 -41.63 -28.40 23.94
N ASN A 570 -41.80 -27.79 22.75
CA ASN A 570 -42.03 -28.49 21.48
C ASN A 570 -40.95 -28.16 20.43
N CYS A 571 -39.68 -28.33 20.79
CA CYS A 571 -38.57 -28.20 19.85
C CYS A 571 -38.66 -29.27 18.75
N ARG A 572 -38.73 -28.85 17.49
CA ARG A 572 -38.79 -29.76 16.34
C ARG A 572 -37.68 -29.41 15.36
N ALA A 573 -36.93 -30.42 14.94
CA ALA A 573 -36.06 -30.33 13.78
C ALA A 573 -36.67 -31.20 12.67
N GLY A 574 -36.85 -30.63 11.49
CA GLY A 574 -37.30 -31.34 10.31
C GLY A 574 -36.22 -31.36 9.24
N PHE A 575 -36.20 -32.45 8.47
CA PHE A 575 -35.25 -32.68 7.39
C PHE A 575 -36.07 -33.10 6.18
N ILE A 576 -35.89 -32.40 5.07
CA ILE A 576 -36.61 -32.68 3.83
C ILE A 576 -35.69 -33.49 2.91
N PHE A 577 -36.24 -34.54 2.30
CA PHE A 577 -35.52 -35.40 1.38
C PHE A 577 -36.31 -35.56 0.09
N GLY A 578 -35.64 -35.36 -1.05
CA GLY A 578 -36.16 -35.69 -2.36
C GLY A 578 -35.75 -37.10 -2.79
N SER A 579 -36.29 -37.57 -3.91
CA SER A 579 -35.96 -38.87 -4.51
C SER A 579 -34.45 -39.09 -4.70
N ASN A 580 -33.73 -38.05 -5.13
CA ASN A 580 -32.30 -38.10 -5.39
C ASN A 580 -31.43 -38.01 -4.12
N THR A 581 -32.02 -37.61 -2.99
CA THR A 581 -31.31 -37.41 -1.71
C THR A 581 -31.73 -38.37 -0.61
N ILE A 582 -32.67 -39.29 -0.89
CA ILE A 582 -33.14 -40.33 0.04
C ILE A 582 -32.01 -41.20 0.61
N LYS A 583 -30.88 -41.32 -0.10
CA LYS A 583 -29.69 -42.03 0.39
C LYS A 583 -29.10 -41.41 1.66
N TYR A 584 -29.26 -40.10 1.87
CA TYR A 584 -28.78 -39.39 3.05
C TYR A 584 -29.71 -39.54 4.26
N LEU A 585 -31.00 -39.82 4.04
CA LEU A 585 -31.97 -40.12 5.11
C LEU A 585 -31.49 -41.28 5.98
N LYS A 586 -30.92 -42.34 5.37
CA LYS A 586 -30.37 -43.48 6.11
C LYS A 586 -29.21 -43.08 7.04
N ILE A 587 -28.36 -42.15 6.60
CA ILE A 587 -27.21 -41.65 7.36
C ILE A 587 -27.66 -40.77 8.52
N ILE A 588 -28.61 -39.86 8.26
CA ILE A 588 -29.16 -38.95 9.26
C ILE A 588 -29.98 -39.71 10.29
N LYS A 589 -30.82 -40.66 9.87
CA LYS A 589 -31.58 -41.54 10.77
C LYS A 589 -30.67 -42.34 11.70
N LYS A 590 -29.62 -42.96 11.17
CA LYS A 590 -28.62 -43.67 11.98
C LYS A 590 -28.00 -42.75 13.04
N THR A 591 -27.63 -41.54 12.65
CA THR A 591 -27.06 -40.53 13.55
C THR A 591 -28.06 -40.15 14.65
N PHE A 592 -29.33 -39.95 14.30
CA PHE A 592 -30.37 -39.67 15.28
C PHE A 592 -30.59 -40.81 16.26
N ASN A 593 -30.61 -42.05 15.75
CA ASN A 593 -30.76 -43.24 16.59
C ASN A 593 -29.61 -43.37 17.59
N GLU A 594 -28.38 -43.05 17.17
CA GLU A 594 -27.19 -43.01 18.04
C GLU A 594 -27.24 -41.89 19.08
N ILE A 595 -27.77 -40.70 18.72
CA ILE A 595 -27.90 -39.57 19.65
C ILE A 595 -28.97 -39.83 20.70
N TYR A 596 -30.14 -40.33 20.29
CA TYR A 596 -31.32 -40.51 21.14
C TYR A 596 -31.45 -41.91 21.75
N GLY A 597 -30.60 -42.87 21.35
CA GLY A 597 -30.61 -44.24 21.85
C GLY A 597 -31.87 -45.04 21.49
N LYS A 598 -32.62 -44.62 20.47
CA LYS A 598 -33.89 -45.25 20.05
C LYS A 598 -34.11 -45.07 18.55
N ASP A 599 -34.86 -45.98 17.94
CA ASP A 599 -35.22 -45.84 16.53
C ASP A 599 -36.20 -44.68 16.33
N ILE A 600 -35.74 -43.67 15.60
CA ILE A 600 -36.54 -42.51 15.23
C ILE A 600 -37.36 -42.86 13.98
N LYS A 601 -38.68 -42.84 14.09
CA LYS A 601 -39.59 -43.16 12.99
C LYS A 601 -39.59 -42.07 11.93
N GLU A 602 -39.50 -42.53 10.68
CA GLU A 602 -39.64 -41.70 9.50
C GLU A 602 -41.13 -41.38 9.29
N ILE A 603 -41.44 -40.14 8.93
CA ILE A 603 -42.78 -39.77 8.47
C ILE A 603 -42.70 -39.69 6.94
N LYS A 604 -43.32 -40.63 6.24
CA LYS A 604 -43.54 -40.52 4.79
C LYS A 604 -44.74 -39.60 4.59
N LEU A 605 -44.51 -38.46 3.98
CA LEU A 605 -45.57 -37.55 3.54
C LEU A 605 -46.20 -38.05 2.24
#